data_AF-A0A1I1UNN9-F1
#
_entry.id   AF-A0A1I1UNN9-F1
#
_cell.length_a   1.000
_cell.length_b   1.000
_cell.length_c   1.000
_cell.angle_alpha   90.00
_cell.angle_beta   90.00
_cell.angle_gamma   90.00
#
_symmetry.space_group_name_H-M   'P 1'
#
loop_
_entity.id
_entity.type
_entity.pdbx_description
1 polymer ?
#
loop_
_entity_poly.entity_id
_entity_poly.type
_entity_poly.pdbx_seq_one_letter_code
_entity_poly.pdbx_strand_id
1 'polypeptide(L)'
;MASLDFGLEKNIFREFYNEKLETIESAKDAFISIIKSILAEDFDISALTGRVKDREESIKKFALKYQSKLEENKEKVKTATPSESEVLNVFSFLAIADDLFDGYEFHSYKVDGFVAEILSYGDITPKEFKSMIDENFEYIEKYKKSMGETTTRKHVFNPYTEIRHVLYQSNTSRYQRALYDSQRNTFEKWTEAND
;
A
#
# COMPACT_ATOMS: atom_id res chain seq x y z
N MET A 1 -2.00 1.25 7.41
CA MET A 1 -0.55 1.35 7.09
C MET A 1 -0.25 2.80 6.74
N ALA A 2 0.95 3.28 7.05
CA ALA A 2 1.31 4.69 6.82
C ALA A 2 1.19 5.03 5.33
N SER A 3 0.45 6.09 5.03
CA SER A 3 0.42 6.77 3.75
C SER A 3 1.82 7.26 3.38
N LEU A 4 2.12 7.31 2.09
CA LEU A 4 3.36 7.89 1.55
C LEU A 4 3.28 9.43 1.44
N ASP A 5 2.14 10.02 1.85
CA ASP A 5 1.98 11.46 2.03
C ASP A 5 2.41 11.85 3.45
N PHE A 6 3.63 12.36 3.55
CA PHE A 6 4.19 12.83 4.82
C PHE A 6 3.43 14.02 5.43
N GLY A 7 2.69 14.80 4.65
CA GLY A 7 1.84 15.87 5.16
C GLY A 7 0.62 15.32 5.88
N LEU A 8 -0.05 14.36 5.25
CA LEU A 8 -1.19 13.65 5.81
C LEU A 8 -0.78 12.83 7.05
N GLU A 9 0.31 12.08 6.97
CA GLU A 9 0.84 11.30 8.10
C GLU A 9 1.24 12.17 9.29
N LYS A 10 1.78 13.37 9.06
CA LYS A 10 2.04 14.33 10.14
C LYS A 10 0.75 14.71 10.87
N ASN A 11 -0.35 14.92 10.15
CA ASN A 11 -1.63 15.26 10.76
C ASN A 11 -2.23 14.07 11.52
N ILE A 12 -2.18 12.86 10.95
CA ILE A 12 -2.58 11.64 11.66
C ILE A 12 -1.76 11.45 12.94
N PHE A 13 -0.44 11.64 12.87
CA PHE A 13 0.41 11.53 14.05
C PHE A 13 0.06 12.56 15.12
N ARG A 14 -0.35 13.78 14.74
CA ARG A 14 -0.76 14.80 15.73
C ARG A 14 -1.99 14.36 16.51
N GLU A 15 -3.00 13.85 15.82
CA GLU A 15 -4.23 13.33 16.44
C GLU A 15 -3.90 12.13 17.34
N PHE A 16 -3.14 11.16 16.82
CA PHE A 16 -2.71 9.99 17.58
C PHE A 16 -1.91 10.35 18.84
N TYR A 17 -0.98 11.30 18.72
CA TYR A 17 -0.18 11.75 19.85
C TYR A 17 -1.05 12.40 20.93
N ASN A 18 -2.01 13.26 20.54
CA ASN A 18 -2.92 13.90 21.49
C ASN A 18 -3.78 12.85 22.21
N GLU A 19 -4.30 11.85 21.48
CA GLU A 19 -5.13 10.78 22.05
C GLU A 19 -4.34 9.88 23.01
N LYS A 20 -3.07 9.59 22.72
CA LYS A 20 -2.24 8.65 23.51
C LYS A 20 -1.35 9.31 24.54
N LEU A 21 -1.29 10.63 24.61
CA LEU A 21 -0.38 11.36 25.49
C LEU A 21 -0.50 10.90 26.95
N GLU A 22 -1.73 10.86 27.48
CA GLU A 22 -2.00 10.47 28.86
C GLU A 22 -1.56 9.03 29.16
N THR A 23 -1.74 8.12 28.19
CA THR A 23 -1.28 6.73 28.31
C THR A 23 0.24 6.65 28.37
N ILE A 24 0.94 7.43 27.53
CA ILE A 24 2.41 7.45 27.49
C ILE A 24 2.97 8.08 28.77
N GLU A 25 2.36 9.14 29.28
CA GLU A 25 2.74 9.75 30.55
C GLU A 25 2.54 8.79 31.72
N SER A 26 1.40 8.12 31.77
CA SER A 26 1.11 7.10 32.78
C SER A 26 2.12 5.95 32.75
N ALA A 27 2.46 5.47 31.55
CA ALA A 27 3.49 4.44 31.38
C ALA A 27 4.87 4.93 31.86
N LYS A 28 5.24 6.17 31.52
CA LYS A 28 6.49 6.80 31.98
C LYS A 28 6.54 6.84 33.50
N ASP A 29 5.46 7.23 34.18
CA ASP A 29 5.40 7.27 35.64
C ASP A 29 5.43 5.87 36.28
N ALA A 30 4.78 4.89 35.66
CA ALA A 30 4.85 3.50 36.09
C ALA A 30 6.29 2.95 36.01
N PHE A 31 7.00 3.20 34.91
CA PHE A 31 8.40 2.79 34.77
C PHE A 31 9.32 3.49 35.78
N ILE A 32 9.13 4.79 36.03
CA ILE A 32 9.85 5.52 37.07
C ILE A 32 9.60 4.86 38.43
N SER A 33 8.37 4.48 38.76
CA SER A 33 8.03 3.83 40.02
C SER A 33 8.69 2.46 40.16
N ILE A 34 8.67 1.64 39.12
CA ILE A 34 9.32 0.32 39.11
C ILE A 34 10.83 0.48 39.31
N ILE A 35 11.47 1.36 38.55
CA ILE A 35 12.91 1.60 38.64
C ILE A 35 13.29 2.13 40.04
N LYS A 36 12.50 3.04 40.62
CA LYS A 36 12.70 3.51 41.99
C LYS A 36 12.60 2.37 43.00
N SER A 37 11.62 1.48 42.86
CA SER A 37 11.44 0.35 43.77
C SER A 37 12.64 -0.61 43.73
N ILE A 38 13.15 -0.91 42.54
CA ILE A 38 14.31 -1.80 42.37
C ILE A 38 15.56 -1.17 42.99
N LEU A 39 15.75 0.14 42.77
CA LEU A 39 16.97 0.81 43.20
C LEU A 39 16.98 1.19 44.68
N ALA A 40 15.80 1.25 45.33
CA ALA A 40 15.68 1.57 46.74
C ALA A 40 16.31 0.52 47.68
N GLU A 41 16.55 -0.70 47.21
CA GLU A 41 17.18 -1.76 48.01
C GLU A 41 18.69 -1.58 48.15
N ASP A 42 19.37 -1.08 47.11
CA ASP A 42 20.84 -1.09 47.02
C ASP A 42 21.49 0.30 46.91
N PHE A 43 20.75 1.34 46.50
CA PHE A 43 21.33 2.65 46.17
C PHE A 43 20.50 3.84 46.67
N ASP A 44 21.18 4.84 47.23
CA ASP A 44 20.55 6.08 47.67
C ASP A 44 20.51 7.09 46.50
N ILE A 45 19.39 7.10 45.75
CA ILE A 45 19.26 7.88 44.51
C ILE A 45 18.62 9.24 44.78
N SER A 46 19.33 10.30 44.36
CA SER A 46 18.91 11.69 44.59
C SER A 46 17.72 12.14 43.73
N ALA A 47 17.62 11.69 42.47
CA ALA A 47 16.47 11.97 41.60
C ALA A 47 16.40 11.01 40.40
N LEU A 48 15.21 10.44 40.15
CA LEU A 48 14.87 9.72 38.92
C LEU A 48 13.77 10.48 38.19
N THR A 49 14.06 10.91 36.97
CA THR A 49 13.12 11.67 36.12
C THR A 49 12.94 11.00 34.77
N GLY A 50 11.71 11.00 34.26
CA GLY A 50 11.41 10.63 32.87
C GLY A 50 10.87 11.83 32.10
N ARG A 51 11.14 11.86 30.78
CA ARG A 51 10.66 12.91 29.89
C ARG A 51 10.01 12.28 28.67
N VAL A 52 8.78 12.69 28.39
CA VAL A 52 8.10 12.39 27.12
C VAL A 52 8.43 13.52 26.15
N LYS A 53 8.80 13.17 24.92
CA LYS A 53 9.05 14.18 23.88
C LYS A 53 7.76 14.82 23.46
N ASP A 54 7.81 16.12 23.22
CA ASP A 54 6.69 16.87 22.65
C ASP A 54 6.34 16.37 21.24
N ARG A 55 5.10 16.61 20.83
CA ARG A 55 4.57 16.27 19.50
C ARG A 55 5.42 16.82 18.36
N GLU A 56 5.72 18.12 18.37
CA GLU A 56 6.49 18.76 17.29
C GLU A 56 7.97 18.39 17.36
N GLU A 57 8.51 18.13 18.56
CA GLU A 57 9.86 17.55 18.71
C GLU A 57 9.94 16.15 18.07
N SER A 58 8.89 15.34 18.26
CA SER A 58 8.80 13.99 17.68
C SER A 58 8.76 14.04 16.15
N ILE A 59 7.96 14.93 15.58
CA ILE A 59 7.89 15.14 14.12
C ILE A 59 9.24 15.61 13.56
N LYS A 60 9.90 16.57 14.22
CA LYS A 60 11.21 17.07 13.79
C LYS A 60 12.28 15.98 13.84
N LYS A 61 12.29 15.17 14.91
CA LYS A 61 13.23 14.03 15.02
C LYS A 61 12.96 12.96 13.98
N PHE A 62 11.69 12.72 13.64
CA PHE A 62 11.32 11.84 12.54
C PHE A 62 11.90 12.34 11.21
N ALA A 63 11.62 13.61 10.87
CA ALA A 63 12.12 14.24 9.64
C ALA A 63 13.65 14.17 9.54
N LEU A 64 14.36 14.52 10.61
CA LEU A 64 15.82 14.59 10.61
C LEU A 64 16.52 13.22 10.55
N LYS A 65 15.91 12.16 11.10
CA LYS A 65 16.60 10.87 11.27
C LYS A 65 16.06 9.74 10.38
N TYR A 66 14.81 9.85 9.91
CA TYR A 66 14.11 8.74 9.26
C TYR A 66 13.55 9.10 7.89
N GLN A 67 13.09 10.34 7.68
CA GLN A 67 12.42 10.74 6.44
C GLN A 67 13.30 10.54 5.20
N SER A 68 14.54 11.04 5.20
CA SER A 68 15.43 10.92 4.02
C SER A 68 15.70 9.46 3.61
N LYS A 69 15.85 8.54 4.57
CA LYS A 69 16.05 7.11 4.28
C LYS A 69 14.79 6.45 3.72
N LEU A 70 13.61 6.93 4.11
CA LEU A 70 12.33 6.44 3.58
C LEU A 70 12.08 7.00 2.17
N GLU A 71 12.41 8.26 1.94
CA GLU A 71 12.35 8.90 0.62
C GLU A 71 13.35 8.29 -0.37
N GLU A 72 14.60 8.04 0.04
CA GLU A 72 15.59 7.33 -0.79
C GLU A 72 15.16 5.90 -1.13
N ASN A 73 14.56 5.17 -0.19
CA ASN A 73 13.99 3.85 -0.49
C ASN A 73 12.81 3.96 -1.47
N LYS A 74 11.98 5.01 -1.38
CA LYS A 74 10.89 5.27 -2.32
C LYS A 74 11.43 5.53 -3.74
N GLU A 75 12.50 6.32 -3.88
CA GLU A 75 13.13 6.55 -5.19
C GLU A 75 13.78 5.28 -5.73
N LYS A 76 14.47 4.49 -4.90
CA LYS A 76 15.02 3.20 -5.31
C LYS A 76 13.96 2.24 -5.81
N VAL A 77 12.77 2.23 -5.21
CA VAL A 77 11.62 1.45 -5.69
C VAL A 77 11.17 1.90 -7.08
N LYS A 78 11.23 3.21 -7.38
CA LYS A 78 10.88 3.73 -8.70
C LYS A 78 11.93 3.46 -9.78
N THR A 79 13.20 3.28 -9.40
CA THR A 79 14.32 3.11 -10.35
C THR A 79 14.87 1.69 -10.44
N ALA A 80 14.49 0.79 -9.52
CA ALA A 80 14.95 -0.58 -9.55
C ALA A 80 14.19 -1.34 -10.65
N THR A 81 14.93 -1.82 -11.66
CA THR A 81 14.41 -2.82 -12.59
C THR A 81 13.89 -4.00 -11.77
N PRO A 82 12.60 -4.33 -11.81
CA PRO A 82 12.09 -5.46 -11.07
C PRO A 82 12.83 -6.73 -11.53
N SER A 83 13.28 -7.53 -10.57
CA SER A 83 13.86 -8.85 -10.87
C SER A 83 12.86 -9.64 -11.70
N GLU A 84 13.21 -9.95 -12.96
CA GLU A 84 12.29 -10.60 -13.90
C GLU A 84 11.89 -12.01 -13.46
N SER A 85 12.68 -12.66 -12.61
CA SER A 85 12.53 -14.07 -12.22
C SER A 85 12.04 -14.29 -10.79
N GLU A 86 12.03 -13.28 -9.94
CA GLU A 86 11.50 -13.41 -8.58
C GLU A 86 9.97 -13.44 -8.57
N VAL A 87 9.38 -13.91 -7.47
CA VAL A 87 7.93 -13.83 -7.29
C VAL A 87 7.51 -12.35 -7.23
N LEU A 88 6.39 -12.04 -7.90
CA LEU A 88 5.79 -10.71 -7.92
C LEU A 88 5.60 -10.21 -6.49
N ASN A 89 6.01 -8.98 -6.24
CA ASN A 89 5.87 -8.32 -4.96
C ASN A 89 5.35 -6.90 -5.19
N VAL A 90 5.09 -6.18 -4.11
CA VAL A 90 4.49 -4.84 -4.15
C VAL A 90 5.36 -3.85 -4.92
N PHE A 91 6.67 -3.96 -4.81
CA PHE A 91 7.60 -3.07 -5.49
C PHE A 91 7.66 -3.37 -7.00
N SER A 92 7.75 -4.65 -7.37
CA SER A 92 7.76 -5.04 -8.78
C SER A 92 6.42 -4.85 -9.48
N PHE A 93 5.31 -5.00 -8.74
CA PHE A 93 3.98 -4.60 -9.22
C PHE A 93 3.92 -3.09 -9.49
N LEU A 94 4.31 -2.25 -8.53
CA LEU A 94 4.27 -0.79 -8.69
C LEU A 94 5.15 -0.32 -9.84
N ALA A 95 6.33 -0.92 -10.03
CA ALA A 95 7.21 -0.58 -11.14
C ALA A 95 6.56 -0.80 -12.53
N ILE A 96 5.65 -1.77 -12.64
CA ILE A 96 4.91 -2.05 -13.89
C ILE A 96 3.62 -1.21 -13.96
N ALA A 97 2.89 -1.11 -12.85
CA ALA A 97 1.59 -0.45 -12.80
C ALA A 97 1.69 1.09 -12.85
N ASP A 98 2.70 1.69 -12.21
CA ASP A 98 2.90 3.15 -12.23
C ASP A 98 3.22 3.65 -13.65
N ASP A 99 3.94 2.86 -14.45
CA ASP A 99 4.25 3.18 -15.86
C ASP A 99 3.00 3.06 -16.76
N LEU A 100 2.15 2.08 -16.47
CA LEU A 100 0.93 1.82 -17.24
C LEU A 100 -0.19 2.83 -16.97
N PHE A 101 -0.33 3.29 -15.73
CA PHE A 101 -1.43 4.16 -15.28
C PHE A 101 -0.92 5.54 -14.85
N ASP A 102 -0.41 6.31 -15.81
CA ASP A 102 0.06 7.66 -15.54
C ASP A 102 -1.05 8.54 -14.94
N GLY A 103 -0.70 9.28 -13.89
CA GLY A 103 -1.63 10.13 -13.14
C GLY A 103 -2.52 9.42 -12.12
N TYR A 104 -2.41 8.09 -11.93
CA TYR A 104 -3.11 7.39 -10.83
C TYR A 104 -2.20 7.13 -9.64
N GLU A 105 -2.65 7.50 -8.43
CA GLU A 105 -1.90 7.25 -7.20
C GLU A 105 -2.28 5.89 -6.57
N PHE A 106 -1.39 4.91 -6.71
CA PHE A 106 -1.50 3.63 -6.02
C PHE A 106 -1.19 3.78 -4.53
N HIS A 107 -2.22 3.63 -3.69
CA HIS A 107 -2.08 3.74 -2.24
C HIS A 107 -1.53 2.44 -1.65
N SER A 108 -0.43 2.53 -0.89
CA SER A 108 0.30 1.38 -0.30
C SER A 108 -0.63 0.30 0.27
N TYR A 109 -1.52 0.67 1.19
CA TYR A 109 -2.44 -0.25 1.87
C TYR A 109 -3.39 -1.02 0.95
N LYS A 110 -3.72 -0.48 -0.24
CA LYS A 110 -4.55 -1.18 -1.24
C LYS A 110 -3.71 -2.08 -2.13
N VAL A 111 -2.49 -1.65 -2.47
CA VAL A 111 -1.57 -2.41 -3.31
C VAL A 111 -1.14 -3.69 -2.61
N ASP A 112 -0.78 -3.62 -1.33
CA ASP A 112 -0.36 -4.79 -0.55
C ASP A 112 -1.42 -5.91 -0.59
N GLY A 113 -2.68 -5.56 -0.30
CA GLY A 113 -3.80 -6.51 -0.33
C GLY A 113 -4.08 -7.04 -1.74
N PHE A 114 -3.92 -6.20 -2.76
CA PHE A 114 -4.14 -6.59 -4.14
C PHE A 114 -3.06 -7.54 -4.67
N VAL A 115 -1.78 -7.29 -4.36
CA VAL A 115 -0.69 -8.20 -4.73
C VAL A 115 -0.83 -9.53 -4.00
N ALA A 116 -1.16 -9.51 -2.71
CA ALA A 116 -1.44 -10.74 -1.95
C ALA A 116 -2.61 -11.54 -2.56
N GLU A 117 -3.64 -10.86 -3.06
CA GLU A 117 -4.76 -11.50 -3.75
C GLU A 117 -4.31 -12.13 -5.07
N ILE A 118 -3.52 -11.45 -5.90
CA ILE A 118 -2.99 -12.00 -7.15
C ILE A 118 -2.20 -13.29 -6.88
N LEU A 119 -1.30 -13.26 -5.89
CA LEU A 119 -0.48 -14.40 -5.49
C LEU A 119 -1.31 -15.53 -4.86
N SER A 120 -2.50 -15.23 -4.33
CA SER A 120 -3.41 -16.27 -3.83
C SER A 120 -3.93 -17.20 -4.93
N TYR A 121 -3.89 -16.76 -6.20
CA TYR A 121 -4.20 -17.58 -7.38
C TYR A 121 -2.98 -18.33 -7.93
N GLY A 122 -1.84 -18.25 -7.24
CA GLY A 122 -0.58 -18.89 -7.56
C GLY A 122 0.53 -17.87 -7.83
N ASP A 123 1.77 -18.31 -7.66
CA ASP A 123 2.95 -17.47 -7.90
C ASP A 123 3.05 -17.06 -9.38
N ILE A 124 3.38 -15.80 -9.60
CA ILE A 124 3.73 -15.25 -10.91
C ILE A 124 4.96 -14.37 -10.75
N THR A 125 5.76 -14.27 -11.79
CA THR A 125 6.90 -13.38 -11.86
C THR A 125 6.49 -12.00 -12.42
N PRO A 126 7.25 -10.92 -12.14
CA PRO A 126 7.05 -9.62 -12.77
C PRO A 126 7.07 -9.68 -14.29
N LYS A 127 7.89 -10.57 -14.87
CA LYS A 127 7.95 -10.78 -16.32
C LYS A 127 6.64 -11.36 -16.87
N GLU A 128 6.10 -12.40 -16.23
CA GLU A 128 4.82 -12.98 -16.62
C GLU A 128 3.70 -11.96 -16.44
N PHE A 129 3.67 -11.23 -15.32
CA PHE A 129 2.69 -10.19 -15.08
C PHE A 129 2.74 -9.10 -16.16
N LYS A 130 3.95 -8.65 -16.54
CA LYS A 130 4.13 -7.69 -17.62
C LYS A 130 3.66 -8.23 -18.97
N SER A 131 3.98 -9.48 -19.32
CA SER A 131 3.52 -10.10 -20.57
C SER A 131 1.99 -10.13 -20.65
N MET A 132 1.31 -10.50 -19.54
CA MET A 132 -0.15 -10.51 -19.48
C MET A 132 -0.74 -9.11 -19.72
N ILE A 133 -0.13 -8.08 -19.15
CA ILE A 133 -0.50 -6.68 -19.37
C ILE A 133 -0.30 -6.30 -20.84
N ASP A 134 0.91 -6.45 -21.37
CA ASP A 134 1.27 -6.04 -22.72
C ASP A 134 0.38 -6.72 -23.78
N GLU A 135 0.00 -7.99 -23.57
CA GLU A 135 -0.86 -8.76 -24.48
C GLU A 135 -2.33 -8.36 -24.45
N ASN A 136 -2.88 -7.99 -23.29
CA ASN A 136 -4.33 -7.88 -23.09
C ASN A 136 -4.81 -6.45 -22.81
N PHE A 137 -3.93 -5.53 -22.44
CA PHE A 137 -4.32 -4.20 -21.95
C PHE A 137 -5.09 -3.38 -22.99
N GLU A 138 -4.66 -3.37 -24.25
CA GLU A 138 -5.37 -2.66 -25.33
C GLU A 138 -6.80 -3.18 -25.54
N TYR A 139 -7.02 -4.49 -25.35
CA TYR A 139 -8.33 -5.10 -25.46
C TYR A 139 -9.25 -4.66 -24.31
N ILE A 140 -8.71 -4.59 -23.09
CA ILE A 140 -9.44 -4.09 -21.92
C ILE A 140 -9.77 -2.60 -22.04
N GLU A 141 -8.89 -1.79 -22.61
CA GLU A 141 -9.17 -0.38 -22.90
C GLU A 141 -10.32 -0.21 -23.91
N LYS A 142 -10.43 -1.07 -24.93
CA LYS A 142 -11.59 -1.10 -25.83
C LYS A 142 -12.88 -1.44 -25.09
N TYR A 143 -12.85 -2.43 -24.19
CA TYR A 143 -13.98 -2.79 -23.35
C TYR A 143 -14.42 -1.64 -22.43
N LYS A 144 -13.46 -0.99 -21.77
CA LYS A 144 -13.71 0.19 -20.92
C LYS A 144 -14.38 1.31 -21.70
N LYS A 145 -13.96 1.54 -22.94
CA LYS A 145 -14.58 2.53 -23.84
C LYS A 145 -16.00 2.16 -24.27
N SER A 146 -16.30 0.86 -24.42
CA SER A 146 -17.63 0.38 -24.82
C SER A 146 -18.69 0.55 -23.73
N MET A 147 -18.28 0.56 -22.45
CA MET A 147 -19.18 0.84 -21.32
C MET A 147 -19.68 2.30 -21.25
N GLY A 148 -19.14 3.19 -22.09
CA GLY A 148 -19.49 4.61 -22.16
C GLY A 148 -19.00 5.44 -20.98
N GLU A 149 -18.86 6.75 -21.17
CA GLU A 149 -18.65 7.72 -20.09
C GLU A 149 -19.95 7.89 -19.28
N THR A 150 -20.38 6.87 -18.57
CA THR A 150 -21.53 7.00 -17.67
C THR A 150 -21.10 7.87 -16.50
N THR A 151 -21.29 9.19 -16.62
CA THR A 151 -21.05 10.25 -15.64
C THR A 151 -22.06 10.20 -14.48
N THR A 152 -22.22 9.01 -13.90
CA THR A 152 -22.91 8.78 -12.63
C THR A 152 -22.13 7.72 -11.84
N ARG A 153 -20.83 7.95 -11.60
CA ARG A 153 -19.88 6.89 -11.23
C ARG A 153 -19.77 6.66 -9.72
N LYS A 154 -20.52 5.69 -9.19
CA LYS A 154 -20.12 4.98 -7.96
C LYS A 154 -19.09 3.86 -8.24
N HIS A 155 -18.88 3.50 -9.52
CA HIS A 155 -17.89 2.53 -9.96
C HIS A 155 -17.17 3.05 -11.22
N VAL A 156 -16.22 3.97 -11.04
CA VAL A 156 -15.20 4.24 -12.07
C VAL A 156 -14.45 2.93 -12.31
N PHE A 157 -14.31 2.50 -13.57
CA PHE A 157 -13.41 1.41 -13.97
C PHE A 157 -11.99 1.86 -13.58
N ASN A 158 -11.55 1.44 -12.39
CA ASN A 158 -10.30 1.90 -11.79
C ASN A 158 -9.13 0.99 -12.22
N PRO A 159 -7.87 1.41 -12.07
CA PRO A 159 -6.72 0.60 -12.47
C PRO A 159 -6.69 -0.81 -11.86
N TYR A 160 -7.14 -0.98 -10.62
CA TYR A 160 -7.26 -2.32 -10.02
C TYR A 160 -8.27 -3.20 -10.75
N THR A 161 -9.38 -2.62 -11.22
CA THR A 161 -10.41 -3.31 -11.99
C THR A 161 -9.90 -3.65 -13.38
N GLU A 162 -9.15 -2.75 -14.01
CA GLU A 162 -8.49 -2.97 -15.31
C GLU A 162 -7.53 -4.15 -15.23
N ILE A 163 -6.61 -4.13 -14.25
CA ILE A 163 -5.65 -5.22 -14.04
C ILE A 163 -6.38 -6.54 -13.79
N ARG A 164 -7.48 -6.57 -13.02
CA ARG A 164 -8.27 -7.80 -12.83
C ARG A 164 -8.84 -8.35 -14.13
N HIS A 165 -9.28 -7.49 -15.04
CA HIS A 165 -9.77 -7.92 -16.36
C HIS A 165 -8.63 -8.43 -17.23
N VAL A 166 -7.45 -7.79 -17.20
CA VAL A 166 -6.26 -8.29 -17.91
C VAL A 166 -5.87 -9.68 -17.39
N LEU A 167 -5.79 -9.87 -16.07
CA LEU A 167 -5.50 -11.17 -15.47
C LEU A 167 -6.55 -12.21 -15.87
N TYR A 168 -7.82 -11.85 -15.82
CA TYR A 168 -8.89 -12.76 -16.22
C TYR A 168 -8.81 -13.15 -17.71
N GLN A 169 -8.53 -12.19 -18.60
CA GLN A 169 -8.37 -12.43 -20.03
C GLN A 169 -7.16 -13.32 -20.33
N SER A 170 -6.05 -13.18 -19.58
CA SER A 170 -4.86 -14.00 -19.81
C SER A 170 -5.06 -15.47 -19.43
N ASN A 171 -5.81 -15.74 -18.35
CA ASN A 171 -6.19 -17.10 -17.97
C ASN A 171 -7.51 -17.12 -17.18
N THR A 172 -8.60 -17.40 -17.90
CA THR A 172 -9.96 -17.38 -17.35
C THR A 172 -10.17 -18.40 -16.22
N SER A 173 -9.48 -19.54 -16.26
CA SER A 173 -9.56 -20.58 -15.22
C SER A 173 -8.82 -20.17 -13.94
N ARG A 174 -7.61 -19.63 -14.06
CA ARG A 174 -6.77 -19.26 -12.91
C ARG A 174 -7.34 -18.04 -12.17
N TYR A 175 -7.77 -17.04 -12.92
CA TYR A 175 -8.20 -15.75 -12.37
C TYR A 175 -9.72 -15.57 -12.36
N GLN A 176 -10.50 -16.65 -12.45
CA GLN A 176 -11.96 -16.62 -12.40
C GLN A 176 -12.48 -15.86 -11.18
N ARG A 177 -11.82 -16.02 -10.03
CA ARG A 177 -12.20 -15.37 -8.77
C ARG A 177 -11.75 -13.92 -8.64
N ALA A 178 -10.95 -13.42 -9.59
CA ALA A 178 -10.46 -12.04 -9.57
C ALA A 178 -11.56 -11.03 -9.96
N LEU A 179 -12.61 -11.49 -10.64
CA LEU A 179 -13.78 -10.70 -11.02
C LEU A 179 -15.04 -11.25 -10.37
N TYR A 180 -15.98 -10.38 -10.02
CA TYR A 180 -17.32 -10.80 -9.60
C TYR A 180 -18.10 -11.42 -10.77
N ASP A 181 -19.04 -12.31 -10.47
CA ASP A 181 -19.85 -13.01 -11.48
C ASP A 181 -20.54 -12.04 -12.46
N SER A 182 -21.04 -10.91 -11.96
CA SER A 182 -21.65 -9.87 -12.79
C SER A 182 -20.65 -9.23 -13.76
N GLN A 183 -19.41 -8.99 -13.32
CA GLN A 183 -18.35 -8.42 -14.15
C GLN A 183 -17.91 -9.41 -15.22
N ARG A 184 -17.70 -10.69 -14.86
CA ARG A 184 -17.35 -11.74 -15.82
C ARG A 184 -18.40 -11.92 -16.88
N ASN A 185 -19.67 -12.12 -16.48
CA ASN A 185 -20.76 -12.31 -17.43
C ASN A 185 -20.94 -11.12 -18.38
N THR A 186 -20.67 -9.89 -17.92
CA THR A 186 -20.75 -8.69 -18.76
C THR A 186 -19.58 -8.63 -19.74
N PHE A 187 -18.38 -8.96 -19.26
CA PHE A 187 -17.17 -8.98 -20.06
C PHE A 187 -17.22 -10.08 -21.13
N GLU A 188 -17.52 -11.32 -20.75
CA GLU A 188 -17.66 -12.46 -21.67
C GLU A 188 -18.67 -12.17 -22.78
N LYS A 189 -19.84 -11.63 -22.46
CA LYS A 189 -20.85 -11.23 -23.47
C LYS A 189 -20.33 -10.16 -24.43
N TRP A 190 -19.51 -9.24 -23.94
CA TRP A 190 -18.91 -8.23 -24.79
C TRP A 190 -17.82 -8.84 -25.67
N THR A 191 -16.97 -9.72 -25.12
CA THR A 191 -15.95 -10.47 -25.86
C THR A 191 -16.59 -11.30 -26.97
N GLU A 192 -17.63 -12.08 -26.67
CA GLU A 192 -18.38 -12.88 -27.67
C GLU A 192 -18.98 -12.04 -28.82
N ALA A 193 -19.29 -10.76 -28.57
CA ALA A 193 -19.84 -9.86 -29.57
C ALA A 193 -18.75 -9.11 -30.38
N ASN A 194 -17.48 -9.17 -29.97
CA ASN A 194 -16.36 -8.41 -30.55
C ASN A 194 -15.14 -9.28 -30.91
N ASP A 195 -15.22 -10.60 -30.74
CA ASP A 195 -14.35 -11.63 -31.35
C ASP A 195 -14.73 -11.89 -32.82
#